data_AF-A0A1F9X152-F1
#
_entry.id   AF-A0A1F9X152-F1
#
_cell.length_a   1.000
_cell.length_b   1.000
_cell.length_c   1.000
_cell.angle_alpha   90.00
_cell.angle_beta   90.00
_cell.angle_gamma   90.00
#
_symmetry.space_group_name_H-M   'P 1'
#
loop_
_entity.id
_entity.type
_entity.pdbx_description
1 polymer ?
#
loop_
_entity_poly.entity_id
_entity_poly.type
_entity_poly.pdbx_seq_one_letter_code
_entity_poly.pdbx_strand_id
1 'polypeptide(L)'
;MLVSDRKDSRRAYLKQKCKGCTENVKATWCAVRTCCLENKYVTCADCTTFSNAADCKKLNNFISKTISLFTGSDRPASIKLIKEKGCDYYCKEMADKKTHCVKKS
;
A
#
# COMPACT_ATOMS: atom_id res chain seq x y z
N MET A 1 -11.01 -15.20 7.00
CA MET A 1 -9.85 -14.34 7.34
C MET A 1 -9.32 -13.73 6.04
N LEU A 2 -9.80 -12.53 5.68
CA LEU A 2 -9.68 -11.91 4.34
C LEU A 2 -8.29 -11.32 4.07
N VAL A 3 -7.29 -12.18 3.83
CA VAL A 3 -5.87 -11.76 3.63
C VAL A 3 -5.15 -12.57 2.54
N SER A 4 -5.85 -13.44 1.81
CA SER A 4 -5.24 -14.48 0.97
C SER A 4 -4.56 -14.01 -0.33
N ASP A 5 -4.59 -12.72 -0.68
CA ASP A 5 -3.87 -12.19 -1.85
C ASP A 5 -2.79 -11.15 -1.47
N ARG A 6 -2.32 -11.14 -0.21
CA ARG A 6 -1.08 -10.45 0.15
C ARG A 6 0.11 -11.36 -0.20
N LYS A 7 0.67 -11.23 -1.40
CA LYS A 7 2.14 -11.39 -1.50
C LYS A 7 2.71 -10.30 -0.60
N ASP A 8 3.09 -10.68 0.62
CA ASP A 8 3.80 -9.84 1.58
C ASP A 8 4.84 -9.01 0.81
N SER A 9 4.62 -7.69 0.70
CA SER A 9 5.44 -6.79 -0.12
C SER A 9 6.91 -6.86 0.27
N ARG A 10 7.19 -7.07 1.57
CA ARG A 10 8.54 -7.34 2.08
C ARG A 10 9.09 -8.66 1.57
N ARG A 11 8.38 -9.79 1.74
CA ARG A 11 8.87 -11.11 1.25
C ARG A 11 8.98 -11.15 -0.27
N ALA A 12 8.11 -10.44 -0.97
CA ALA A 12 8.17 -10.29 -2.41
C ALA A 12 9.36 -9.41 -2.82
N TYR A 13 9.61 -8.30 -2.11
CA TYR A 13 10.77 -7.43 -2.31
C TYR A 13 12.10 -8.14 -2.07
N LEU A 14 12.22 -8.91 -0.97
CA LEU A 14 13.39 -9.75 -0.69
C LEU A 14 13.68 -10.77 -1.80
N LYS A 15 12.65 -11.11 -2.59
CA LYS A 15 12.75 -12.01 -3.75
C LYS A 15 12.78 -11.27 -5.09
N GLN A 16 12.88 -9.94 -5.10
CA GLN A 16 12.78 -9.07 -6.28
C GLN A 16 11.51 -9.32 -7.13
N LYS A 17 10.42 -9.73 -6.47
CA LYS A 17 9.12 -10.08 -7.06
C LYS A 17 7.99 -9.12 -6.67
N CYS A 18 8.31 -8.01 -5.99
CA CYS A 18 7.31 -7.00 -5.64
C CYS A 18 6.98 -6.19 -6.90
N LYS A 19 5.75 -6.31 -7.38
CA LYS A 19 5.30 -5.63 -8.60
C LYS A 19 4.22 -4.58 -8.32
N GLY A 20 4.15 -4.10 -7.08
CA GLY A 20 3.21 -3.06 -6.67
C GLY A 20 1.73 -3.41 -6.88
N CYS A 21 0.91 -2.37 -6.98
CA CYS A 21 -0.53 -2.49 -7.13
C CYS A 21 -0.98 -2.87 -8.56
N THR A 22 -0.08 -3.23 -9.48
CA THR A 22 -0.43 -3.47 -10.89
C THR A 22 -0.69 -4.95 -11.25
N GLU A 23 -0.06 -5.93 -10.60
CA GLU A 23 -0.17 -7.35 -11.05
C GLU A 23 -1.07 -8.34 -10.28
N ASN A 24 -1.55 -8.00 -9.09
CA ASN A 24 -2.55 -8.80 -8.35
C ASN A 24 -3.99 -8.65 -8.93
N VAL A 25 -4.23 -9.13 -10.15
CA VAL A 25 -5.51 -9.04 -10.87
C VAL A 25 -6.68 -9.73 -10.14
N LYS A 26 -6.39 -10.63 -9.19
CA LYS A 26 -7.39 -11.37 -8.42
C LYS A 26 -8.13 -10.55 -7.36
N ALA A 27 -7.56 -9.44 -6.90
CA ALA A 27 -8.13 -8.61 -5.84
C ALA A 27 -9.09 -7.54 -6.39
N THR A 28 -10.08 -7.95 -7.19
CA THR A 28 -11.08 -7.05 -7.83
C THR A 28 -11.98 -6.32 -6.83
N TRP A 29 -12.12 -6.87 -5.61
CA TRP A 29 -12.89 -6.25 -4.52
C TRP A 29 -12.23 -5.01 -3.91
N CYS A 30 -10.93 -4.77 -4.16
CA CYS A 30 -10.20 -3.67 -3.57
C CYS A 30 -10.30 -2.40 -4.42
N ALA A 31 -11.20 -1.48 -4.03
CA ALA A 31 -11.43 -0.22 -4.75
C ALA A 31 -10.16 0.64 -4.94
N VAL A 32 -9.22 0.63 -3.98
CA VAL A 32 -7.93 1.34 -4.09
C VAL A 32 -7.09 0.77 -5.22
N ARG A 33 -7.11 -0.54 -5.38
CA ARG A 33 -6.33 -1.24 -6.38
C ARG A 33 -6.89 -1.00 -7.77
N THR A 34 -8.21 -1.10 -7.92
CA THR A 34 -8.91 -0.72 -9.15
C THR A 34 -8.57 0.70 -9.55
N CYS A 35 -8.56 1.64 -8.59
CA CYS A 35 -8.16 3.02 -8.84
C CYS A 35 -6.72 3.15 -9.35
N CYS A 36 -5.76 2.41 -8.79
CA CYS A 36 -4.37 2.46 -9.27
C CYS A 36 -4.25 1.93 -10.71
N LEU A 37 -4.97 0.84 -11.04
CA LEU A 37 -4.98 0.28 -12.39
C LEU A 37 -5.57 1.24 -13.42
N GLU A 38 -6.73 1.84 -13.12
CA GLU A 38 -7.39 2.83 -13.98
C GLU A 38 -6.49 4.01 -14.31
N ASN A 39 -5.69 4.45 -13.33
CA ASN A 39 -4.80 5.59 -13.46
C ASN A 39 -3.37 5.20 -13.89
N LYS A 40 -3.11 3.92 -14.15
CA LYS A 40 -1.77 3.38 -14.48
C LYS A 40 -0.71 3.70 -13.41
N TYR A 41 -1.13 3.77 -12.15
CA TYR A 41 -0.26 3.98 -10.99
C TYR A 41 0.28 2.65 -10.47
N VAL A 42 1.57 2.63 -10.12
CA VAL A 42 2.20 1.48 -9.45
C VAL A 42 1.79 1.45 -7.99
N THR A 43 1.67 2.62 -7.36
CA THR A 43 1.21 2.80 -5.98
C THR A 43 0.37 4.06 -5.81
N CYS A 44 -0.31 4.19 -4.67
CA CYS A 44 -1.02 5.44 -4.35
C CYS A 44 -0.08 6.65 -4.16
N ALA A 45 1.24 6.45 -4.07
CA ALA A 45 2.20 7.57 -4.04
C ALA A 45 2.33 8.27 -5.40
N ASP A 46 1.96 7.59 -6.49
CA ASP A 46 1.97 8.14 -7.85
C ASP A 46 0.72 9.01 -8.12
N CYS A 47 -0.21 9.08 -7.15
CA CYS A 47 -1.45 9.84 -7.30
C CYS A 47 -1.17 11.33 -7.47
N THR A 48 -1.62 11.88 -8.59
CA THR A 48 -1.54 13.33 -8.90
C THR A 48 -2.82 14.08 -8.50
N THR A 49 -3.93 13.38 -8.28
CA THR A 49 -5.23 13.98 -7.92
C THR A 49 -5.27 14.53 -6.50
N PHE A 50 -4.63 13.83 -5.55
CA PHE A 50 -4.62 14.22 -4.15
C PHE A 50 -3.20 14.46 -3.69
N SER A 51 -2.89 15.70 -3.28
CA SER A 51 -1.59 16.04 -2.69
C SER A 51 -1.37 15.32 -1.35
N ASN A 52 -2.45 15.12 -0.58
CA ASN A 52 -2.46 14.40 0.68
C ASN A 52 -3.31 13.12 0.57
N ALA A 53 -2.72 11.97 0.91
CA ALA A 53 -3.39 10.69 0.91
C ALA A 53 -4.59 10.61 1.88
N ALA A 54 -4.61 11.44 2.92
CA ALA A 54 -5.73 11.52 3.87
C ALA A 54 -7.03 12.02 3.21
N ASP A 55 -6.94 12.79 2.13
CA ASP A 55 -8.10 13.37 1.44
C ASP A 55 -8.77 12.36 0.48
N CYS A 56 -8.07 11.28 0.15
CA CYS A 56 -8.57 10.28 -0.78
C CYS A 56 -9.65 9.40 -0.12
N LYS A 57 -10.92 9.59 -0.49
CA LYS A 57 -12.05 8.77 -0.01
C LYS A 57 -11.92 7.29 -0.37
N LYS A 58 -11.33 6.96 -1.54
CA LYS A 58 -11.09 5.57 -1.94
C LYS A 58 -10.10 4.88 -1.00
N LEU A 59 -9.08 5.62 -0.54
CA LEU A 59 -8.07 5.13 0.41
C LEU A 59 -8.61 5.07 1.85
N ASN A 60 -9.44 6.04 2.23
CA ASN A 60 -9.95 6.21 3.60
C ASN A 60 -11.38 5.70 3.76
N ASN A 61 -11.79 4.73 2.94
CA ASN A 61 -13.11 4.10 3.06
C ASN A 61 -13.22 3.28 4.37
N PHE A 62 -14.45 2.97 4.76
CA PHE A 62 -14.76 2.27 6.01
C PHE A 62 -13.98 0.96 6.15
N ILE A 63 -13.96 0.13 5.11
CA ILE A 63 -13.23 -1.15 5.08
C ILE A 63 -11.73 -0.93 5.32
N SER A 64 -11.13 0.05 4.66
CA SER A 64 -9.70 0.35 4.78
C SER A 64 -9.34 0.90 6.16
N LYS A 65 -10.22 1.71 6.77
CA LYS A 65 -10.05 2.19 8.15
C LYS A 65 -10.13 1.05 9.15
N THR A 66 -11.12 0.17 9.03
CA THR A 66 -11.28 -1.00 9.89
C THR A 66 -10.05 -1.91 9.81
N ILE A 67 -9.59 -2.24 8.60
CA ILE A 67 -8.36 -3.04 8.41
C ILE A 67 -7.14 -2.34 9.01
N SER A 68 -7.04 -1.01 8.87
CA SER A 68 -5.91 -0.25 9.40
C SER A 68 -5.88 -0.24 10.92
N LEU A 69 -7.05 -0.24 11.58
CA LEU A 69 -7.15 -0.37 13.05
C LEU A 69 -6.70 -1.76 13.51
N PHE A 70 -7.20 -2.83 12.89
CA PHE A 70 -6.79 -4.21 13.24
C PHE A 70 -5.31 -4.49 12.98
N THR A 71 -4.72 -3.88 11.95
CA THR A 71 -3.31 -4.11 11.59
C THR A 71 -2.36 -3.08 12.19
N GLY A 72 -2.87 -2.03 12.82
CA GLY A 72 -2.10 -0.88 13.31
C GLY A 72 -1.35 -0.14 12.19
N SER A 73 -1.85 -0.18 10.95
CA SER A 73 -1.13 0.38 9.80
C SER A 73 -1.34 1.88 9.68
N ASP A 74 -0.26 2.62 9.48
CA ASP A 74 -0.28 4.02 9.06
C ASP A 74 -0.11 4.11 7.54
N ARG A 75 -1.26 4.16 6.84
CA ARG A 75 -1.29 4.25 5.37
C ARG A 75 -0.82 5.61 4.87
N PRO A 76 -1.27 6.76 5.42
CA PRO A 76 -0.73 8.06 5.05
C PRO A 76 0.79 8.14 5.20
N ALA A 77 1.35 7.69 6.33
CA ALA A 77 2.80 7.68 6.54
C ALA A 77 3.51 6.75 5.55
N SER A 78 2.93 5.59 5.25
CA SER A 78 3.49 4.68 4.23
C SER A 78 3.54 5.33 2.85
N ILE A 79 2.46 6.00 2.42
CA ILE A 79 2.42 6.68 1.12
C ILE A 79 3.38 7.86 1.07
N LYS A 80 3.45 8.64 2.16
CA LYS A 80 4.41 9.74 2.29
C LYS A 80 5.86 9.23 2.16
N LEU A 81 6.19 8.15 2.86
CA LEU A 81 7.53 7.56 2.79
C LEU A 81 7.89 7.06 1.38
N ILE A 82 6.94 6.42 0.68
CA ILE A 82 7.15 6.00 -0.70
C ILE A 82 7.33 7.22 -1.62
N LYS A 83 6.57 8.29 -1.42
CA LYS A 83 6.67 9.52 -2.22
C LYS A 83 8.00 10.23 -2.02
N GLU A 84 8.55 10.21 -0.81
CA GLU A 84 9.79 10.90 -0.45
C GLU A 84 11.06 10.08 -0.75
N LYS A 85 11.01 8.76 -0.56
CA LYS A 85 12.20 7.88 -0.60
C LYS A 85 12.13 6.78 -1.67
N GLY A 86 10.97 6.61 -2.31
CA GLY A 86 10.75 5.57 -3.31
C GLY A 86 10.31 4.22 -2.72
N CYS A 87 9.80 3.36 -3.60
CA CYS A 87 9.31 2.02 -3.24
C CYS A 87 10.41 1.11 -2.69
N ASP A 88 11.62 1.15 -3.26
CA ASP A 88 12.71 0.27 -2.84
C ASP A 88 13.17 0.56 -1.42
N TYR A 89 13.32 1.85 -1.10
CA TYR A 89 13.63 2.28 0.26
C TYR A 89 12.54 1.83 1.24
N TYR A 90 11.26 2.06 0.91
CA TYR A 90 10.14 1.62 1.73
C TYR A 90 10.20 0.12 2.01
N CYS A 91 10.38 -0.69 0.97
CA CYS A 91 10.41 -2.15 1.13
C CYS A 91 11.63 -2.63 1.91
N LYS A 92 12.79 -1.99 1.74
CA LYS A 92 13.98 -2.25 2.56
C LYS A 92 13.70 -1.93 4.03
N GLU A 93 13.13 -0.76 4.33
CA GLU A 93 12.81 -0.36 5.69
C GLU A 93 11.80 -1.32 6.35
N MET A 94 10.78 -1.77 5.62
CA MET A 94 9.83 -2.78 6.12
C MET A 94 10.50 -4.14 6.35
N ALA A 95 11.49 -4.50 5.52
CA ALA A 95 12.29 -5.71 5.69
C ALA A 95 13.14 -5.67 6.96
N ASP A 96 13.88 -4.58 7.15
CA ASP A 96 14.76 -4.39 8.30
C ASP A 96 13.96 -4.37 9.61
N LYS A 97 12.81 -3.66 9.62
CA LYS A 97 11.89 -3.60 10.77
C LYS A 97 11.03 -4.85 10.96
N LYS A 98 11.16 -5.85 10.08
CA LYS A 98 10.34 -7.08 10.06
C LYS A 98 8.83 -6.84 10.10
N THR A 99 8.37 -5.71 9.56
CA THR A 99 6.94 -5.34 9.44
C THR A 99 6.48 -5.40 7.99
N HIS A 100 5.17 -5.26 7.76
CA HIS A 100 4.56 -5.19 6.43
C HIS A 100 4.10 -3.78 6.05
N CYS A 101 4.10 -2.87 7.02
CA CYS A 101 3.65 -1.48 6.86
C CYS A 101 4.25 -0.62 7.98
N VAL A 102 4.27 0.70 7.76
CA VAL A 102 4.52 1.67 8.82
C VAL A 102 3.44 1.48 9.89
N LYS A 103 3.85 1.40 11.15
CA LYS A 103 2.95 1.24 12.28
C LYS A 103 2.56 2.60 12.81
N LYS A 104 1.31 2.74 13.26
CA LYS A 104 0.91 3.89 14.08
C LYS A 104 1.65 3.81 15.41
N SER A 105 2.27 4.90 15.82
CA SER A 105 2.82 5.08 17.17
C SER A 105 1.72 5.27 18.20
#